data_AF-A0A3D0XM20-F1
#
_entry.id   AF-A0A3D0XM20-F1
#
_cell.length_a   1.000
_cell.length_b   1.000
_cell.length_c   1.000
_cell.angle_alpha   90.00
_cell.angle_beta   90.00
_cell.angle_gamma   90.00
#
_symmetry.space_group_name_H-M   'P 1'
#
loop_
_entity.id
_entity.type
_entity.pdbx_description
1 polymer ?
#
loop_
_entity_poly.entity_id
_entity_poly.type
_entity_poly.pdbx_seq_one_letter_code
_entity_poly.pdbx_strand_id
1 'polypeptide(L)'
;MLIQYVIEEKCENLYTGWQSENEINMIAQWEDRHELQHYLSSNYENTIKKWAMHSYLESCAITVYGNPKEYKIKSNFLEQLHSLNERSKRKIESVIQAYQVEEDLPF
;
A
#
# COMPACT_ATOMS: atom_id res chain seq x y z
N MET A 1 -2.62 -4.45 -4.65
CA MET A 1 -1.68 -3.31 -4.73
C MET A 1 -1.10 -2.98 -3.37
N LEU A 2 -1.83 -2.38 -2.41
CA LEU A 2 -1.23 -2.02 -1.10
C LEU A 2 -0.57 -3.19 -0.35
N ILE A 3 -1.16 -4.38 -0.37
CA ILE A 3 -0.55 -5.58 0.23
C ILE A 3 0.81 -5.90 -0.41
N GLN A 4 0.92 -5.81 -1.74
CA GLN A 4 2.16 -6.11 -2.45
C GLN A 4 3.23 -5.08 -2.07
N TYR A 5 2.88 -3.79 -2.11
CA TYR A 5 3.74 -2.69 -1.69
C TYR A 5 4.28 -2.91 -0.27
N VAL A 6 3.41 -3.20 0.70
CA VAL A 6 3.79 -3.47 2.09
C VAL A 6 4.77 -4.65 2.21
N ILE A 7 4.54 -5.73 1.47
CA ILE A 7 5.38 -6.93 1.53
C ILE A 7 6.77 -6.66 0.93
N GLU A 8 6.83 -6.02 -0.24
CA GLU A 8 8.09 -5.78 -0.96
C GLU A 8 8.96 -4.72 -0.31
N GLU A 9 8.36 -3.59 0.04
CA GLU A 9 9.06 -2.46 0.68
C GLU A 9 9.25 -2.66 2.19
N LYS A 10 8.72 -3.77 2.74
CA LYS A 10 8.77 -4.11 4.17
C LYS A 10 8.24 -2.97 5.04
N CYS A 11 7.15 -2.36 4.60
CA CYS A 11 6.53 -1.25 5.31
C CYS A 11 5.91 -1.75 6.62
N GLU A 12 6.35 -1.20 7.75
CA GLU A 12 5.69 -1.40 9.04
C GLU A 12 4.75 -0.23 9.37
N ASN A 13 5.08 0.95 8.87
CA ASN A 13 4.33 2.19 9.06
C ASN A 13 3.88 2.75 7.71
N LEU A 14 2.78 3.51 7.75
CA LEU A 14 2.15 4.15 6.60
C LEU A 14 1.75 5.58 6.99
N TYR A 15 2.21 6.57 6.23
CA TYR A 15 1.90 7.97 6.53
C TYR A 15 0.47 8.36 6.13
N THR A 16 -0.14 9.26 6.88
CA THR A 16 -1.50 9.72 6.59
C THR A 16 -1.69 11.21 6.90
N GLY A 17 -2.86 11.76 6.57
CA GLY A 17 -3.13 13.19 6.72
C GLY A 17 -2.14 14.03 5.91
N TRP A 18 -1.56 15.05 6.54
CA TRP A 18 -0.60 15.94 5.88
C TRP A 18 0.71 15.27 5.47
N GLN A 19 1.05 14.09 6.04
CA GLN A 19 2.24 13.33 5.66
C GLN A 19 1.96 12.34 4.51
N SER A 20 0.70 12.20 4.08
CA SER A 20 0.32 11.23 3.04
C SER A 20 0.99 11.49 1.70
N GLU A 21 1.34 12.75 1.38
CA GLU A 21 2.03 13.11 0.15
C GLU A 21 3.38 12.38 0.00
N ASN A 22 4.10 12.20 1.12
CA ASN A 22 5.36 11.45 1.11
C ASN A 22 5.13 9.97 0.77
N GLU A 23 4.09 9.36 1.34
CA GLU A 23 3.76 7.97 1.02
C GLU A 23 3.30 7.84 -0.43
N ILE A 24 2.45 8.75 -0.91
CA ILE A 24 1.97 8.77 -2.29
C ILE A 24 3.15 8.82 -3.25
N ASN A 25 4.16 9.64 -2.98
CA ASN A 25 5.38 9.70 -3.78
C ASN A 25 6.19 8.40 -3.73
N MET A 26 6.32 7.77 -2.56
CA MET A 26 7.01 6.47 -2.43
C MET A 26 6.28 5.36 -3.19
N ILE A 27 4.95 5.34 -3.11
CA ILE A 27 4.09 4.41 -3.83
C ILE A 27 4.18 4.65 -5.33
N ALA A 28 4.14 5.90 -5.79
CA ALA A 28 4.25 6.24 -7.21
C ALA A 28 5.58 5.74 -7.79
N GLN A 29 6.69 5.96 -7.08
CA GLN A 29 7.99 5.42 -7.48
C GLN A 29 8.01 3.88 -7.49
N TRP A 30 7.29 3.24 -6.55
CA TRP A 30 7.14 1.78 -6.56
C TRP A 30 6.32 1.31 -7.76
N GLU A 31 5.23 2.01 -8.10
CA GLU A 31 4.43 1.73 -9.30
C GLU A 31 5.25 1.90 -10.59
N ASP A 32 6.07 2.95 -10.68
CA ASP A 32 6.99 3.18 -11.81
C ASP A 32 7.97 2.02 -12.00
N ARG A 33 8.59 1.54 -10.90
CA ARG A 33 9.54 0.41 -10.94
C ARG A 33 8.89 -0.90 -11.41
N HIS A 34 7.57 -1.01 -11.29
CA HIS A 34 6.80 -2.19 -11.65
C HIS A 34 5.95 -1.99 -12.92
N GLU A 35 6.11 -0.85 -13.59
CA GLU A 35 5.36 -0.46 -14.79
C GLU A 35 3.83 -0.53 -14.56
N LEU A 36 3.38 -0.10 -13.38
CA LEU A 36 1.98 -0.15 -12.97
C LEU A 36 1.24 1.13 -13.33
N GLN A 37 -0.03 0.98 -13.67
CA GLN A 37 -0.95 2.11 -13.69
C GLN A 37 -1.08 2.64 -12.25
N HIS A 38 -0.84 3.95 -12.06
CA HIS A 38 -0.74 4.65 -10.77
C HIS A 38 -2.01 4.67 -9.87
N TYR A 39 -2.77 3.57 -9.80
CA TYR A 39 -4.02 3.51 -9.07
C TYR A 39 -3.84 3.54 -7.55
N LEU A 40 -2.77 2.95 -7.00
CA LEU A 40 -2.57 2.96 -5.55
C LEU A 40 -2.15 4.34 -5.10
N SER A 41 -1.18 4.98 -5.75
CA SER A 41 -0.78 6.36 -5.42
C SER A 41 -1.96 7.32 -5.57
N SER A 42 -2.73 7.23 -6.67
CA SER A 42 -3.89 8.09 -6.93
C SER A 42 -5.07 7.88 -5.97
N ASN A 43 -5.17 6.72 -5.32
CA ASN A 43 -6.28 6.37 -4.42
C ASN A 43 -5.79 6.00 -3.00
N TYR A 44 -4.58 6.41 -2.64
CA TYR A 44 -3.93 5.98 -1.41
C TYR A 44 -4.73 6.36 -0.17
N GLU A 45 -5.16 7.62 -0.07
CA GLU A 45 -5.91 8.11 1.10
C GLU A 45 -7.19 7.30 1.37
N ASN A 46 -7.93 6.95 0.33
CA ASN A 46 -9.13 6.14 0.44
C ASN A 46 -8.79 4.70 0.84
N THR A 47 -7.70 4.17 0.30
CA THR A 47 -7.21 2.82 0.61
C THR A 47 -6.80 2.71 2.09
N ILE A 48 -6.03 3.66 2.61
CA ILE A 48 -5.58 3.64 3.99
C ILE A 48 -6.74 3.87 4.98
N LYS A 49 -7.71 4.73 4.64
CA LYS A 49 -8.95 4.92 5.42
C LYS A 49 -9.69 3.59 5.58
N LYS A 50 -9.84 2.81 4.50
CA LYS A 50 -10.47 1.48 4.56
C LYS A 50 -9.70 0.52 5.46
N TRP A 51 -8.37 0.49 5.36
CA TRP A 51 -7.54 -0.36 6.22
C TRP A 51 -7.68 0.00 7.71
N ALA A 52 -7.71 1.29 8.02
CA ALA A 52 -7.96 1.77 9.37
C ALA A 52 -9.37 1.38 9.87
N MET A 53 -10.41 1.54 9.04
CA MET A 53 -11.78 1.14 9.38
C MET A 53 -11.91 -0.36 9.68
N HIS A 54 -11.19 -1.20 8.93
CA HIS A 54 -11.15 -2.65 9.17
C HIS A 54 -10.19 -3.07 10.29
N SER A 55 -9.62 -2.12 11.03
CA SER A 55 -8.76 -2.39 12.18
C SER A 55 -7.49 -3.19 11.86
N TYR A 56 -6.98 -3.08 10.62
CA TYR A 56 -5.65 -3.61 10.26
C TYR A 56 -4.51 -2.71 10.71
N LEU A 57 -4.83 -1.46 11.03
CA LEU A 57 -3.91 -0.41 11.42
C LEU A 57 -4.17 0.05 12.85
N GLU A 58 -3.12 0.57 13.49
CA GLU A 58 -3.19 1.30 14.75
C GLU A 58 -2.51 2.67 14.61
N SER A 59 -3.07 3.71 15.21
CA SER A 59 -2.47 5.05 15.16
C SER A 59 -1.23 5.08 16.04
N CYS A 60 -0.04 5.20 15.45
CA CYS A 60 1.22 5.28 16.20
C CYS A 60 1.66 6.72 16.47
N ALA A 61 1.18 7.68 15.68
CA ALA A 61 1.40 9.09 15.94
C ALA A 61 0.15 9.93 15.63
N ILE A 62 -0.20 10.81 16.57
CA ILE A 62 -1.30 11.76 16.45
C ILE A 62 -0.79 13.19 16.48
N THR A 63 -1.53 14.09 15.85
CA THR A 63 -1.33 15.54 15.97
C THR A 63 -1.86 16.06 17.31
N VAL A 64 -1.53 17.31 17.65
CA VAL A 64 -2.09 18.00 18.83
C VAL A 64 -3.62 18.10 18.80
N TYR A 65 -4.24 17.98 17.63
CA TYR A 65 -5.69 18.00 17.42
C TYR A 65 -6.31 16.59 17.39
N GLY A 66 -5.54 15.55 17.69
CA GLY A 66 -6.02 14.16 17.74
C GLY A 66 -6.13 13.45 16.38
N ASN A 67 -5.80 14.12 15.27
CA ASN A 67 -5.79 13.49 13.94
C ASN A 67 -4.56 12.57 13.80
N PRO A 68 -4.71 11.33 13.32
CA PRO A 68 -3.59 10.47 12.96
C PRO A 68 -2.73 11.12 11.87
N LYS A 69 -1.41 10.99 12.00
CA LYS A 69 -0.44 11.36 10.95
C LYS A 69 0.39 10.16 10.47
N GLU A 70 0.38 9.09 11.25
CA GLU A 70 1.08 7.85 10.94
C GLU A 70 0.30 6.69 11.52
N TYR A 71 0.15 5.64 10.71
CA TYR A 71 -0.40 4.36 11.10
C TYR A 71 0.71 3.32 11.16
N LYS A 72 0.64 2.45 12.14
CA LYS A 72 1.40 1.21 12.19
C LYS A 72 0.52 0.04 11.78
N ILE A 73 1.05 -0.87 10.98
CA ILE A 73 0.37 -2.12 10.65
C ILE A 73 0.42 -3.02 11.88
N LYS A 74 -0.73 -3.56 12.30
CA LYS A 74 -0.78 -4.43 13.47
C LYS A 74 0.08 -5.67 13.25
N SER A 75 0.90 -6.02 14.25
CA SER A 75 1.89 -7.10 14.13
C SER A 75 1.27 -8.44 13.70
N ASN A 76 0.11 -8.79 14.25
CA ASN A 76 -0.58 -10.02 13.89
C ASN A 76 -1.00 -10.07 12.41
N PHE A 77 -1.36 -8.94 11.83
CA PHE A 77 -1.71 -8.85 10.41
C PHE A 77 -0.46 -8.86 9.54
N LEU A 78 0.60 -8.15 9.94
CA LEU A 78 1.88 -8.16 9.24
C LEU A 78 2.49 -9.58 9.19
N GLU A 79 2.45 -10.32 10.31
CA GLU A 79 2.86 -11.72 10.38
C GLU A 79 2.04 -12.61 9.42
N GLN A 80 0.74 -12.38 9.31
CA GLN A 80 -0.12 -13.09 8.35
C GLN A 80 0.26 -12.78 6.90
N LEU A 81 0.61 -11.53 6.58
CA LEU A 81 1.07 -11.14 5.24
C LEU A 81 2.40 -11.81 4.89
N HIS A 82 3.34 -11.87 5.84
CA HIS A 82 4.63 -12.54 5.62
C HIS A 82 4.53 -14.07 5.56
N SER A 83 3.54 -14.66 6.23
CA SER A 83 3.30 -16.11 6.23
C SER A 83 2.34 -16.59 5.13
N LEU A 84 2.00 -15.73 4.17
CA LEU A 84 1.20 -16.14 3.01
C LEU A 84 1.86 -17.31 2.27
N ASN A 85 1.08 -18.33 1.95
CA ASN A 85 1.56 -19.44 1.15
C ASN A 85 1.79 -19.02 -0.32
N GLU A 86 2.57 -19.83 -1.04
CA GLU A 86 2.93 -19.56 -2.44
C GLU A 86 1.73 -19.42 -3.37
N ARG A 87 0.62 -20.12 -3.09
CA ARG A 87 -0.60 -19.98 -3.90
C ARG A 87 -1.22 -18.59 -3.75
N SER A 88 -1.28 -18.07 -2.52
CA SER A 88 -1.77 -16.72 -2.26
C SER A 88 -0.86 -15.66 -2.86
N LYS A 89 0.47 -15.81 -2.72
CA LYS A 89 1.45 -14.89 -3.33
C LYS A 89 1.29 -14.83 -4.84
N ARG A 90 1.25 -15.98 -5.52
CA ARG A 90 0.98 -16.04 -6.98
C ARG A 90 -0.33 -15.39 -7.38
N LYS A 91 -1.36 -15.50 -6.54
CA LYS A 91 -2.64 -14.86 -6.83
C LYS A 91 -2.52 -13.34 -6.73
N ILE A 92 -1.81 -12.83 -5.74
CA ILE A 92 -1.52 -11.39 -5.61
C ILE A 92 -0.71 -10.92 -6.83
N GLU A 93 0.36 -11.62 -7.19
CA GLU A 93 1.20 -11.32 -8.37
C GLU A 93 0.37 -11.27 -9.66
N SER A 94 -0.54 -12.24 -9.87
CA SER A 94 -1.41 -12.23 -11.05
C SER A 94 -2.36 -11.03 -11.12
N VAL A 95 -2.76 -10.51 -9.96
CA VAL A 95 -3.55 -9.27 -9.89
C VAL A 95 -2.66 -8.08 -10.21
N ILE A 96 -1.40 -8.04 -9.77
CA ILE A 96 -0.47 -6.95 -10.10
C ILE A 96 -0.21 -6.90 -11.61
N GLN A 97 0.03 -8.06 -12.25
CA GLN A 97 0.26 -8.16 -13.69
C GLN A 97 -0.90 -7.60 -14.51
N ALA A 98 -2.15 -7.79 -14.07
CA ALA A 98 -3.33 -7.26 -14.76
C ALA A 98 -3.44 -5.72 -14.73
N TYR A 99 -2.59 -5.04 -13.94
CA TYR A 99 -2.56 -3.59 -13.80
C TYR A 99 -1.27 -2.97 -14.35
N GLN A 100 -0.42 -3.77 -15.01
CA GLN A 100 0.72 -3.25 -15.76
C GLN A 100 0.23 -2.42 -16.95
N VAL A 101 0.98 -1.39 -17.32
CA VAL A 101 0.68 -0.56 -18.48
C VAL A 101 0.79 -1.44 -19.73
N GLU A 102 -0.27 -1.50 -20.55
CA GLU A 102 -0.17 -2.12 -21.87
C GLU A 102 0.79 -1.26 -22.72
N GLU A 103 1.86 -1.87 -23.25
CA GLU A 103 2.65 -1.20 -24.29
C GLU A 103 1.72 -0.95 -25.48
N ASP A 104 1.42 0.33 -25.76
CA ASP A 104 0.79 0.74 -27.01
C ASP A 104 1.73 0.30 -28.14
N LEU A 105 1.38 -0.79 -28.83
CA LEU A 105 2.07 -1.22 -30.04
C LEU A 105 2.00 -0.07 -31.07
N PRO A 106 3.14 0.38 -31.63
CA PRO A 106 3.11 1.41 -32.66
C PRO A 106 2.34 0.87 -33.88
N PHE A 107 1.27 1.58 -34.25
CA PHE A 107 0.48 1.34 -35.48
C PHE A 107 1.32 1.58 -36.74
#